data_AF-A0A645ISR7-F1
#
_entry.id   AF-A0A645ISR7-F1
#
_cell.length_a   1.000
_cell.length_b   1.000
_cell.length_c   1.000
_cell.angle_alpha   90.00
_cell.angle_beta   90.00
_cell.angle_gamma   90.00
#
_symmetry.space_group_name_H-M   'P 1'
#
loop_
_entity.id
_entity.type
_entity.pdbx_description
1 polymer ?
#
loop_
_entity_poly.entity_id
_entity_poly.type
_entity_poly.pdbx_seq_one_letter_code
_entity_poly.pdbx_strand_id
1 'polypeptide(L)'
;MRKIYLEYSDRVEAFGLDENWVDLSNPGVTIEDGERIANIIRNRVREELGLTISVGVSFNKIFAKLGSDLKKPDATTVIRRDNFKEKVWPLPVSDLLYVGR
;
A
#
# COMPACT_ATOMS: atom_id res chain seq x y z
N MET A 1 -8.08 -7.21 10.81
CA MET A 1 -7.59 -6.60 9.54
C MET A 1 -7.66 -7.55 8.36
N ARG A 2 -6.99 -8.73 8.35
CA ARG A 2 -6.97 -9.64 7.18
C ARG A 2 -8.35 -9.96 6.58
N LYS A 3 -9.39 -10.15 7.42
CA LYS A 3 -10.78 -10.36 6.95
C LYS A 3 -11.29 -9.22 6.06
N ILE A 4 -11.03 -7.96 6.43
CA ILE A 4 -11.40 -6.78 5.63
C ILE A 4 -10.70 -6.83 4.27
N TYR A 5 -9.41 -7.18 4.23
CA TYR A 5 -8.64 -7.23 2.98
C TYR A 5 -9.16 -8.29 2.01
N LEU A 6 -9.59 -9.44 2.53
CA LEU A 6 -10.13 -10.54 1.73
C LEU A 6 -11.45 -10.21 1.03
N GLU A 7 -12.15 -9.15 1.45
CA GLU A 7 -13.35 -8.66 0.77
C GLU A 7 -13.02 -7.89 -0.53
N TYR A 8 -11.76 -7.46 -0.70
CA TYR A 8 -11.31 -6.70 -1.88
C TYR A 8 -10.46 -7.53 -2.85
N SER A 9 -9.82 -8.59 -2.35
CA SER A 9 -9.03 -9.52 -3.16
C SER A 9 -8.87 -10.86 -2.46
N ASP A 10 -8.89 -11.94 -3.22
CA ASP A 10 -8.48 -13.27 -2.78
C ASP A 10 -6.95 -13.43 -2.68
N ARG A 11 -6.19 -12.52 -3.30
CA ARG A 11 -4.72 -12.48 -3.30
C ARG A 11 -4.20 -11.57 -2.18
N VAL A 12 -4.32 -12.05 -0.95
CA VAL A 12 -3.79 -11.39 0.25
C VAL A 12 -2.67 -12.20 0.89
N GLU A 13 -1.48 -11.61 0.96
CA GLU A 13 -0.26 -12.22 1.48
C GLU A 13 0.22 -11.46 2.73
N ALA A 14 0.39 -12.17 3.85
CA ALA A 14 0.94 -11.57 5.06
C ALA A 14 2.46 -11.37 4.93
N PHE A 15 2.96 -10.21 5.36
CA PHE A 15 4.40 -9.92 5.44
C PHE A 15 4.87 -9.84 6.90
N GLY A 16 3.98 -9.41 7.79
CA GLY A 16 4.18 -9.37 9.24
C GLY A 16 2.84 -9.51 9.97
N LEU A 17 2.84 -9.20 11.26
CA LEU A 17 1.61 -9.22 12.07
C LEU A 17 0.61 -8.14 11.62
N ASP A 18 1.13 -6.95 11.32
CA ASP A 18 0.41 -5.74 10.96
C ASP A 18 0.50 -5.41 9.45
N GLU A 19 1.41 -6.03 8.72
CA GLU A 19 1.65 -5.77 7.30
C GLU A 19 1.11 -6.88 6.39
N ASN A 20 0.33 -6.48 5.38
CA ASN A 20 -0.23 -7.39 4.36
C ASN A 20 -0.10 -6.76 2.97
N TRP A 21 0.19 -7.59 1.97
CA TRP A 21 0.06 -7.26 0.56
C TRP A 21 -1.34 -7.62 0.07
N VAL A 22 -1.93 -6.75 -0.75
CA VAL A 22 -3.23 -6.98 -1.39
C VAL A 22 -3.06 -6.73 -2.89
N ASP A 23 -3.17 -7.78 -3.70
CA ASP A 23 -3.09 -7.65 -5.15
C ASP A 23 -4.47 -7.39 -5.74
N LEU A 24 -4.67 -6.18 -6.26
CA LEU A 24 -5.91 -5.75 -6.90
C LEU A 24 -5.90 -5.93 -8.43
N SER A 25 -4.83 -6.47 -9.01
CA SER A 25 -4.61 -6.54 -10.45
C SER A 25 -5.67 -7.39 -11.13
N ASN A 26 -6.60 -6.76 -11.85
CA ASN A 26 -7.59 -7.43 -12.68
C ASN A 26 -7.76 -6.64 -13.99
N PRO A 27 -8.25 -7.27 -15.07
CA PRO A 27 -8.56 -6.54 -16.30
C PRO A 27 -9.48 -5.34 -16.03
N GLY A 28 -9.06 -4.15 -16.46
CA GLY A 28 -9.81 -2.90 -16.29
C GLY A 28 -9.59 -2.18 -14.94
N VAL A 29 -8.87 -2.77 -13.98
CA VAL A 29 -8.53 -2.08 -12.72
C VAL A 29 -7.37 -1.10 -12.93
N THR A 30 -7.58 0.15 -12.55
CA THR A 30 -6.59 1.23 -12.67
C THR A 30 -5.83 1.48 -11.36
N ILE A 31 -4.78 2.30 -11.40
CA ILE A 31 -4.07 2.68 -10.17
C ILE A 31 -4.94 3.61 -9.30
N GLU A 32 -5.82 4.40 -9.92
CA GLU A 32 -6.83 5.22 -9.27
C GLU A 32 -7.86 4.36 -8.53
N ASP A 33 -8.27 3.22 -9.10
CA ASP A 33 -9.09 2.24 -8.39
C ASP A 33 -8.36 1.67 -7.18
N GLY A 34 -7.08 1.36 -7.33
CA GLY A 34 -6.22 0.93 -6.22
C GLY A 34 -6.17 1.96 -5.09
N GLU A 35 -5.99 3.25 -5.42
CA GLU A 35 -6.01 4.35 -4.45
C GLU A 35 -7.37 4.48 -3.75
N ARG A 36 -8.47 4.41 -4.52
CA ARG A 36 -9.84 4.45 -3.99
C ARG A 36 -10.09 3.29 -3.02
N ILE A 37 -9.73 2.07 -3.41
CA ILE A 37 -9.88 0.88 -2.56
C ILE A 37 -9.01 1.00 -1.30
N ALA A 38 -7.77 1.47 -1.42
CA ALA A 38 -6.91 1.72 -0.27
C ALA A 38 -7.50 2.71 0.73
N ASN A 39 -8.09 3.82 0.24
CA ASN A 39 -8.79 4.79 1.08
C ASN A 39 -10.02 4.19 1.78
N ILE A 40 -10.79 3.35 1.08
CA ILE A 40 -11.93 2.63 1.67
C ILE A 40 -11.45 1.68 2.77
N ILE A 41 -10.43 0.86 2.51
CA ILE A 41 -9.85 -0.06 3.48
C ILE A 41 -9.34 0.70 4.71
N ARG A 42 -8.62 1.81 4.51
CA ARG A 42 -8.11 2.65 5.60
C ARG A 42 -9.23 3.17 6.50
N ASN A 43 -10.31 3.68 5.90
CA ASN A 43 -11.49 4.14 6.64
C ASN A 43 -12.19 3.00 7.38
N ARG A 44 -12.39 1.84 6.74
CA ARG A 44 -13.00 0.67 7.39
C ARG A 44 -12.18 0.16 8.56
N VAL A 45 -10.85 0.10 8.44
CA VAL A 45 -10.00 -0.31 9.57
C VAL A 45 -10.12 0.68 10.74
N ARG A 46 -10.23 1.98 10.45
CA ARG A 46 -10.48 3.01 11.47
C ARG A 46 -11.85 2.87 12.12
N GLU A 47 -12.91 2.67 11.35
CA GLU A 47 -14.29 2.61 11.83
C GLU A 47 -14.63 1.28 12.52
N GLU A 48 -14.20 0.15 11.97
CA GLU A 48 -14.54 -1.19 12.49
C GLU A 48 -13.62 -1.65 13.62
N LEU A 49 -12.35 -1.22 13.62
CA LEU A 49 -11.34 -1.73 14.55
C LEU A 49 -10.75 -0.64 15.45
N GLY A 50 -11.05 0.63 15.22
CA GLY A 50 -10.47 1.74 15.98
C GLY A 50 -8.96 1.95 15.72
N LEU A 51 -8.43 1.42 14.62
CA LEU A 51 -7.01 1.48 14.27
C LEU A 51 -6.79 2.33 13.03
N THR A 52 -5.71 3.12 13.00
CA THR A 52 -5.28 3.82 11.78
C THR A 52 -4.21 3.01 11.06
N ILE A 53 -4.26 2.96 9.74
CA ILE A 53 -3.22 2.35 8.90
C ILE A 53 -2.74 3.32 7.83
N SER A 54 -1.50 3.16 7.40
CA SER A 54 -1.02 3.78 6.16
C SER A 54 -0.91 2.74 5.07
N VAL A 55 -1.25 3.12 3.84
CA VAL A 55 -1.30 2.23 2.69
C VAL A 55 -0.49 2.80 1.54
N GLY A 56 0.39 1.99 0.96
CA GLY A 56 1.06 2.34 -0.28
C GLY A 56 0.46 1.58 -1.45
N VAL A 57 0.17 2.29 -2.53
CA VAL A 57 -0.42 1.73 -3.76
C VAL A 57 0.58 1.92 -4.88
N SER A 58 0.96 0.80 -5.52
CA SER A 58 1.89 0.85 -6.64
C SER A 58 1.75 -0.36 -7.56
N PHE A 59 2.57 -0.38 -8.62
CA PHE A 59 2.64 -1.43 -9.62
C PHE A 59 3.56 -2.60 -9.22
N ASN A 60 4.18 -2.55 -8.02
CA ASN A 60 4.92 -3.65 -7.42
C ASN A 60 4.98 -3.51 -5.89
N LYS A 61 5.37 -4.60 -5.20
CA LYS A 61 5.47 -4.66 -3.74
C LYS A 61 6.50 -3.68 -3.16
N ILE A 62 7.66 -3.50 -3.81
CA ILE A 62 8.74 -2.64 -3.29
C ILE A 62 8.28 -1.18 -3.16
N PHE A 63 7.68 -0.64 -4.20
CA PHE A 63 7.17 0.73 -4.18
C PHE A 63 5.89 0.87 -3.36
N ALA A 64 5.05 -0.18 -3.28
CA ALA A 64 3.93 -0.18 -2.35
C ALA A 64 4.40 -0.09 -0.88
N LYS A 65 5.44 -0.85 -0.49
CA LYS A 65 6.01 -0.73 0.87
C LYS A 65 6.59 0.65 1.12
N LEU A 66 7.45 1.12 0.23
CA LEU A 66 8.02 2.47 0.32
C LEU A 66 6.92 3.53 0.48
N GLY A 67 5.88 3.48 -0.35
CA GLY A 67 4.73 4.39 -0.26
C GLY A 67 4.03 4.34 1.10
N SER A 68 3.85 3.15 1.67
CA SER A 68 3.22 2.99 2.99
C SER A 68 4.04 3.61 4.13
N ASP A 69 5.37 3.68 3.96
CA ASP A 69 6.29 4.26 4.94
C ASP A 69 6.47 5.79 4.79
N LEU A 70 6.35 6.33 3.57
CA LEU A 70 6.59 7.76 3.30
C LEU A 70 5.64 8.73 4.02
N LYS A 71 4.40 8.31 4.29
CA LYS A 71 3.40 9.13 4.98
C LYS A 71 2.67 8.32 6.03
N LYS A 72 2.98 8.59 7.29
CA LYS A 72 2.39 7.97 8.47
C LYS A 72 2.04 9.05 9.50
N PRO A 73 0.97 8.88 10.31
CA PRO A 73 -0.07 7.84 10.23
C PRO A 73 -1.21 8.20 9.25
N ASP A 74 -2.14 7.26 9.03
CA ASP A 74 -3.44 7.45 8.35
C ASP A 74 -3.37 8.10 6.95
N ALA A 75 -2.48 7.60 6.09
CA ALA A 75 -2.33 8.14 4.74
C ALA A 75 -2.30 7.05 3.66
N THR A 76 -2.73 7.43 2.46
CA THR A 76 -2.52 6.64 1.24
C THR A 76 -1.48 7.35 0.38
N THR A 77 -0.45 6.61 -0.04
CA THR A 77 0.58 7.12 -0.96
C THR A 77 0.57 6.30 -2.24
N VAL A 78 0.41 6.98 -3.37
CA VAL A 78 0.45 6.33 -4.69
C VAL A 78 1.78 6.59 -5.38
N ILE A 79 2.45 5.52 -5.81
CA ILE A 79 3.64 5.56 -6.67
C ILE A 79 3.29 4.88 -8.00
N ARG A 80 3.31 5.66 -9.08
CA ARG A 80 2.87 5.26 -10.42
C ARG A 80 4.08 5.02 -11.33
N ARG A 81 3.86 4.33 -12.45
CA ARG A 81 4.94 4.03 -13.43
C ARG A 81 5.51 5.29 -14.09
N ASP A 82 4.74 6.36 -14.18
CA ASP A 82 5.14 7.63 -14.76
C ASP A 82 5.87 8.54 -13.75
N ASN A 83 5.53 8.47 -12.45
CA ASN A 83 6.08 9.37 -11.43
C ASN A 83 7.11 8.75 -10.47
N PHE A 84 7.38 7.43 -10.55
CA PHE A 84 8.26 6.79 -9.56
C PHE A 84 9.67 7.39 -9.53
N LYS A 85 10.19 7.84 -10.67
CA LYS A 85 11.54 8.44 -10.74
C LYS A 85 11.61 9.71 -9.90
N GLU A 86 10.63 10.58 -10.05
CA GLU A 86 10.53 11.84 -9.33
C GLU A 86 10.36 11.62 -7.83
N LYS A 87 9.59 10.61 -7.44
CA LYS A 87 9.31 10.31 -6.02
C LYS A 87 10.40 9.50 -5.32
N VAL A 88 11.03 8.55 -6.01
CA VAL A 88 11.88 7.52 -5.40
C VAL A 88 13.36 7.84 -5.55
N TRP A 89 13.82 8.38 -6.69
CA TRP A 89 15.25 8.65 -6.90
C TRP A 89 15.89 9.64 -5.92
N PRO A 90 15.17 10.65 -5.39
CA PRO A 90 15.74 11.53 -4.37
C PRO A 90 15.94 10.85 -3.00
N LEU A 91 15.38 9.66 -2.79
CA LEU A 91 15.42 8.98 -1.50
C LEU A 91 16.70 8.15 -1.34
N PRO A 92 17.22 8.01 -0.11
CA PRO A 92 18.27 7.05 0.19
C PRO A 92 17.90 5.63 -0.23
N VAL A 93 18.86 4.89 -0.80
CA VAL A 93 18.66 3.48 -1.17
C VAL A 93 18.27 2.60 0.03
N SER A 94 18.69 3.00 1.24
CA SER A 94 18.35 2.34 2.51
C SER A 94 16.86 2.37 2.86
N ASP A 95 16.07 3.23 2.18
CA ASP A 95 14.62 3.30 2.39
C ASP A 95 13.88 2.17 1.62
N LEU A 96 14.56 1.49 0.69
CA LEU A 96 13.97 0.38 -0.04
C LEU A 96 13.92 -0.89 0.82
N LEU A 97 12.81 -1.62 0.67
CA LEU A 97 12.65 -2.93 1.27
C LEU A 97 13.81 -3.85 0.88
N TYR A 98 14.36 -4.57 1.88
CA TYR A 98 15.50 -5.48 1.79
C TYR A 98 16.89 -4.85 1.66
N VAL A 99 17.02 -3.52 1.76
CA VAL A 99 18.32 -2.88 1.89
C VAL A 99 18.65 -2.68 3.37
N GLY A 100 19.51 -3.54 3.91
CA GLY A 100 20.00 -3.47 5.29
C GLY A 100 21.05 -2.37 5.51
N ARG A 101 21.48 -2.21 6.76
CA ARG A 101 22.61 -1.34 7.13
C ARG A 101 23.94 -2.04 6.92
#